data_AF-A0A355B3E8-F1
#
_entry.id   AF-A0A355B3E8-F1
#
_cell.length_a   1.000
_cell.length_b   1.000
_cell.length_c   1.000
_cell.angle_alpha   90.00
_cell.angle_beta   90.00
_cell.angle_gamma   90.00
#
_symmetry.space_group_name_H-M   'P 1'
#
loop_
_entity.id
_entity.type
_entity.pdbx_description
1 polymer ?
#
loop_
_entity_poly.entity_id
_entity_poly.type
_entity_poly.pdbx_seq_one_letter_code
_entity_poly.pdbx_strand_id
1 'polypeptide(L)'
;VEGEDLQRRAGGAESFASVVAQIMVLDLVFSIDSVITAVGMARHLPVMIAAVVIAMAIMLFASGPVSAFIERHPTTKMLALNFLLLVGAALIADGMHFHIPRGYLYFAIAFSAGVEALNLIASRRRSVQAAL
;
A
#
# COMPACT_ATOMS: atom_id res chain seq x y z
N VAL A 1 25.05 6.07 -23.59
CA VAL A 1 25.52 5.12 -22.57
C VAL A 1 25.29 5.82 -21.24
N GLU A 2 24.13 5.63 -20.62
CA GLU A 2 23.77 6.00 -19.23
C GLU A 2 22.24 5.97 -19.14
N GLY A 3 21.72 4.80 -18.77
CA GLY A 3 20.28 4.57 -18.63
C GLY A 3 19.95 3.22 -17.97
N GLU A 4 20.92 2.57 -17.32
CA GLU A 4 20.78 1.19 -16.82
C GLU A 4 21.07 1.05 -15.32
N ASP A 5 20.91 2.11 -14.52
CA ASP A 5 21.13 2.04 -13.06
C ASP A 5 19.85 2.02 -12.21
N LEU A 6 18.67 2.03 -12.82
CA LEU A 6 17.40 1.95 -12.08
C LEU A 6 16.87 0.51 -11.91
N GLN A 7 17.61 -0.52 -12.36
CA GLN A 7 17.09 -1.88 -12.39
C GLN A 7 18.11 -2.96 -12.00
N ARG A 8 18.91 -2.71 -10.95
CA ARG A 8 19.84 -3.71 -10.39
C ARG A 8 19.74 -3.84 -8.87
N ARG A 9 18.57 -4.29 -8.39
CA ARG A 9 18.44 -5.03 -7.12
C ARG A 9 17.42 -6.17 -7.23
N ALA A 10 17.46 -6.92 -8.32
CA ALA A 10 16.86 -8.24 -8.40
C ALA A 10 17.99 -9.28 -8.26
N GLY A 11 18.05 -9.99 -7.13
CA GLY A 11 18.93 -11.17 -7.00
C GLY A 11 19.76 -11.33 -5.73
N GLY A 12 19.45 -10.65 -4.63
CA GLY A 12 19.98 -11.01 -3.31
C GLY A 12 18.81 -11.33 -2.40
N ALA A 13 18.83 -12.46 -1.70
CA ALA A 13 17.83 -12.76 -0.67
C ALA A 13 17.73 -11.53 0.26
N GLU A 14 16.58 -10.82 0.24
CA GLU A 14 16.37 -9.73 1.19
C GLU A 14 16.56 -10.32 2.58
N SER A 15 17.52 -9.78 3.35
CA SER A 15 17.77 -10.32 4.68
C SER A 15 16.47 -10.20 5.49
N PHE A 16 16.19 -11.17 6.35
CA PHE A 16 15.00 -11.15 7.21
C PHE A 16 14.86 -9.79 7.94
N ALA A 17 15.98 -9.20 8.37
CA ALA A 17 16.03 -7.86 8.95
C ALA A 17 15.58 -6.74 7.98
N SER A 18 15.94 -6.82 6.70
CA SER A 18 15.50 -5.89 5.66
C SER A 18 13.99 -5.97 5.42
N VAL A 19 13.42 -7.18 5.41
CA VAL A 19 11.97 -7.38 5.24
C VAL A 19 11.20 -6.83 6.44
N VAL A 20 11.67 -7.13 7.66
CA VAL A 20 11.08 -6.58 8.90
C VAL A 20 11.14 -5.05 8.92
N ALA A 21 12.27 -4.46 8.54
CA ALA A 21 12.41 -3.01 8.46
C ALA A 21 11.46 -2.38 7.42
N GLN A 22 11.29 -3.01 6.24
CA GLN A 22 10.33 -2.55 5.24
C GLN A 22 8.89 -2.59 5.76
N ILE A 23 8.47 -3.70 6.40
CA ILE A 23 7.12 -3.83 6.97
C ILE A 23 6.88 -2.77 8.04
N MET A 24 7.86 -2.53 8.92
CA MET A 24 7.76 -1.50 9.96
C MET A 24 7.58 -0.09 9.39
N VAL A 25 8.30 0.25 8.31
CA VAL A 25 8.14 1.54 7.62
C VAL A 25 6.76 1.65 6.96
N LEU A 26 6.29 0.58 6.31
CA LEU A 26 4.94 0.54 5.72
C LEU A 26 3.84 0.71 6.78
N ASP A 27 3.95 -0.01 7.90
CA ASP A 27 2.98 0.02 9.01
C ASP A 27 2.92 1.41 9.66
N LEU A 28 4.08 2.05 9.87
CA LEU A 28 4.14 3.39 10.43
C LEU A 28 3.35 4.40 9.60
N VAL A 29 3.52 4.39 8.28
CA VAL A 29 2.79 5.36 7.45
C VAL A 29 1.32 4.99 7.27
N PHE A 30 0.98 3.70 7.22
CA PHE A 30 -0.42 3.27 7.18
C PHE A 30 -1.17 3.60 8.49
N SER A 31 -0.47 3.54 9.63
CA SER A 31 -1.00 3.98 10.93
C SER A 31 -1.26 5.49 10.96
N ILE A 32 -0.38 6.30 10.35
CA ILE A 32 -0.53 7.76 10.30
C ILE A 32 -1.67 8.17 9.37
N ASP A 33 -1.79 7.56 8.19
CA ASP A 33 -2.88 7.85 7.24
C ASP A 33 -4.25 7.54 7.86
N SER A 34 -4.41 6.34 8.43
CA SER A 34 -5.68 5.92 9.02
C SER A 34 -6.14 6.86 10.16
N VAL A 35 -5.20 7.37 10.97
CA VAL A 35 -5.52 8.35 12.02
C VAL A 35 -5.85 9.72 11.42
N ILE A 36 -5.03 10.27 10.52
CA ILE A 36 -5.26 11.61 9.96
C ILE A 36 -6.54 11.66 9.12
N THR A 37 -6.78 10.63 8.31
CA THR A 37 -8.02 10.48 7.54
C THR A 37 -9.23 10.39 8.47
N ALA A 38 -9.15 9.66 9.58
CA ALA A 38 -10.24 9.57 10.55
C ALA A 38 -10.49 10.91 11.27
N VAL A 39 -9.43 11.62 11.68
CA VAL A 39 -9.51 12.95 12.31
C VAL A 39 -10.09 13.99 11.35
N GLY A 40 -9.75 13.91 10.06
CA GLY A 40 -10.26 14.82 9.03
C GLY A 40 -11.74 14.62 8.67
N MET A 41 -12.33 13.46 9.01
CA MET A 41 -13.72 13.13 8.67
C MET A 41 -14.67 13.06 9.88
N ALA A 42 -14.18 12.73 11.08
CA ALA A 42 -15.02 12.48 12.24
C ALA A 42 -15.17 13.71 13.15
N ARG A 43 -16.42 14.01 13.53
CA ARG A 43 -16.75 15.07 14.51
C ARG A 43 -16.77 14.59 15.97
N HIS A 44 -16.76 13.27 16.19
CA HIS A 44 -16.88 12.66 17.51
C HIS A 44 -15.62 11.87 17.86
N LEU A 45 -14.76 12.49 18.68
CA LEU A 45 -13.49 11.91 19.13
C LEU A 45 -13.60 10.48 19.70
N PRO A 46 -14.61 10.14 20.53
CA PRO A 46 -14.73 8.78 21.07
C PRO A 46 -15.00 7.72 19.99
N VAL A 47 -15.81 8.05 18.98
CA VAL A 47 -16.14 7.14 17.88
C VAL A 47 -14.92 6.91 17.00
N MET A 48 -14.13 7.97 16.77
CA MET A 48 -12.88 7.90 16.02
C MET A 48 -11.86 6.98 16.69
N ILE A 49 -11.64 7.13 18.00
CA ILE A 49 -10.72 6.27 18.75
C ILE A 49 -11.18 4.81 18.67
N ALA A 50 -12.48 4.55 18.89
CA ALA A 50 -13.02 3.20 18.79
C ALA A 50 -12.83 2.59 17.39
N ALA A 51 -13.07 3.37 16.33
CA ALA A 51 -12.88 2.93 14.94
C ALA A 51 -11.42 2.59 14.62
N VAL A 52 -10.47 3.44 15.05
CA VAL A 52 -9.03 3.20 14.84
C VAL A 52 -8.58 1.94 15.58
N VAL A 53 -8.98 1.75 16.84
CA VAL A 53 -8.64 0.55 17.62
C VAL A 53 -9.18 -0.72 16.97
N ILE A 54 -10.43 -0.70 16.51
CA ILE A 54 -11.04 -1.84 15.80
C ILE A 54 -10.28 -2.11 14.49
N ALA A 55 -9.96 -1.07 13.72
CA ALA A 55 -9.21 -1.21 12.47
C ALA A 55 -7.82 -1.81 12.72
N MET A 56 -7.08 -1.33 13.71
CA MET A 56 -5.77 -1.88 14.09
C MET A 56 -5.87 -3.35 14.52
N ALA A 57 -6.89 -3.72 15.31
CA ALA A 57 -7.10 -5.10 15.71
C ALA A 57 -7.33 -6.03 14.50
N ILE A 58 -8.11 -5.57 13.52
CA ILE A 58 -8.34 -6.28 12.26
C ILE A 58 -7.04 -6.40 11.45
N MET A 59 -6.26 -5.32 11.34
CA MET A 59 -4.97 -5.34 10.63
C MET A 59 -3.98 -6.33 11.24
N LEU A 60 -3.86 -6.35 12.57
CA LEU A 60 -2.98 -7.29 13.27
C LEU A 60 -3.40 -8.74 13.02
N PHE A 61 -4.69 -9.03 13.10
CA PHE A 61 -5.23 -10.36 12.81
C PHE A 61 -5.04 -10.77 11.34
N ALA A 62 -5.15 -9.82 10.42
CA ALA A 62 -4.99 -10.03 8.98
C ALA A 62 -3.52 -10.00 8.50
N SER A 63 -2.58 -9.59 9.34
CA SER A 63 -1.17 -9.37 8.96
C SER A 63 -0.52 -10.59 8.31
N GLY A 64 -0.64 -11.77 8.92
CA GLY A 64 -0.08 -13.02 8.37
C GLY A 64 -0.56 -13.34 6.96
N PRO A 65 -1.89 -13.42 6.73
CA PRO A 65 -2.46 -13.59 5.39
C PRO A 65 -2.05 -12.50 4.39
N VAL A 66 -2.03 -11.24 4.81
CA VAL A 66 -1.68 -10.09 3.95
C VAL A 66 -0.20 -10.16 3.55
N SER A 67 0.70 -10.43 4.49
CA SER A 67 2.13 -10.59 4.22
C SER A 67 2.39 -11.73 3.24
N ALA A 68 1.74 -12.89 3.44
CA ALA A 68 1.86 -14.02 2.52
C ALA A 68 1.33 -13.71 1.11
N PHE A 69 0.31 -12.87 0.99
CA PHE A 69 -0.22 -12.42 -0.31
C PHE A 69 0.75 -11.47 -1.02
N ILE A 70 1.31 -10.49 -0.30
CA ILE A 70 2.29 -9.53 -0.83
C ILE A 70 3.56 -10.25 -1.31
N GLU A 71 4.02 -11.26 -0.58
CA GLU A 71 5.24 -12.01 -0.92
C GLU A 71 5.06 -12.89 -2.17
N ARG A 72 3.84 -13.41 -2.40
CA ARG A 72 3.50 -14.19 -3.60
C ARG A 72 3.28 -13.32 -4.84
N HIS A 73 3.00 -12.03 -4.67
CA HIS A 73 2.65 -11.12 -5.75
C HIS A 73 3.55 -9.86 -5.75
N PRO A 74 4.71 -9.90 -6.45
CA PRO A 74 5.67 -8.79 -6.47
C PRO A 74 5.09 -7.46 -6.95
N THR A 75 4.15 -7.51 -7.90
CA THR A 75 3.44 -6.32 -8.42
C THR A 75 2.54 -5.70 -7.35
N THR A 76 1.98 -6.50 -6.44
CA THR A 76 1.21 -6.04 -5.29
C THR A 76 2.11 -5.37 -4.24
N LYS A 77 3.34 -5.87 -4.00
CA LYS A 77 4.34 -5.19 -3.15
C LYS A 77 4.61 -3.76 -3.66
N MET A 78 4.80 -3.62 -4.97
CA MET A 78 5.01 -2.31 -5.61
C MET A 78 3.77 -1.42 -5.54
N LEU A 79 2.56 -1.98 -5.70
CA LEU A 79 1.31 -1.24 -5.56
C LEU A 79 1.16 -0.64 -4.15
N ALA A 80 1.46 -1.42 -3.10
CA ALA A 80 1.39 -0.95 -1.72
C ALA A 80 2.39 0.20 -1.45
N LEU A 81 3.62 0.09 -1.94
CA LEU A 81 4.63 1.15 -1.85
C LEU A 81 4.19 2.44 -2.58
N ASN A 82 3.51 2.31 -3.72
CA ASN A 82 2.99 3.45 -4.46
C ASN A 82 1.79 4.11 -3.77
N PHE A 83 0.90 3.33 -3.16
CA PHE A 83 -0.20 3.88 -2.34
C PHE A 83 0.33 4.65 -1.14
N LEU A 84 1.34 4.09 -0.48
CA LEU A 84 2.07 4.76 0.58
C LEU A 84 2.61 6.13 0.10
N LEU A 85 3.33 6.14 -1.03
CA LEU A 85 3.90 7.37 -1.57
C LEU A 85 2.82 8.40 -1.94
N LEU A 86 1.73 7.95 -2.57
CA LEU A 86 0.61 8.80 -2.98
C LEU A 86 -0.06 9.46 -1.77
N VAL A 87 -0.38 8.68 -0.74
CA VAL A 87 -1.00 9.16 0.49
C VAL A 87 -0.04 10.09 1.25
N GLY A 88 1.23 9.70 1.39
CA GLY A 88 2.25 10.55 2.01
C GLY A 88 2.38 11.90 1.31
N ALA A 89 2.42 11.91 -0.03
CA ALA A 89 2.46 13.15 -0.81
C ALA A 89 1.18 13.98 -0.66
N ALA A 90 0.02 13.33 -0.64
CA ALA A 90 -1.26 14.00 -0.41
C ALA A 90 -1.33 14.67 0.97
N LEU A 91 -0.84 14.01 2.01
CA LEU A 91 -0.79 14.56 3.38
C LEU A 91 0.16 15.76 3.48
N ILE A 92 1.32 15.71 2.80
CA ILE A 92 2.23 16.86 2.72
C ILE A 92 1.56 18.03 2.00
N ALA A 93 0.89 17.77 0.87
CA ALA A 93 0.17 18.80 0.11
C ALA A 93 -0.96 19.44 0.93
N ASP A 94 -1.80 18.64 1.59
CA ASP A 94 -2.86 19.11 2.48
C ASP A 94 -2.27 19.91 3.66
N GLY A 95 -1.15 19.45 4.23
CA GLY A 95 -0.41 20.17 5.29
C GLY A 95 0.18 21.51 4.83
N MET A 96 0.49 21.64 3.54
CA MET A 96 0.92 22.89 2.89
C MET A 96 -0.26 23.78 2.43
N HIS A 97 -1.49 23.49 2.87
CA HIS A 97 -2.73 24.15 2.46
C HIS A 97 -3.11 23.99 0.97
N PHE A 98 -2.44 23.12 0.22
CA PHE A 98 -2.87 22.70 -1.11
C PHE A 98 -3.94 21.62 -0.96
N HIS A 99 -5.20 22.04 -1.02
CA HIS A 99 -6.33 21.13 -0.88
C HIS A 99 -6.46 20.25 -2.13
N ILE A 100 -5.95 19.02 -2.07
CA ILE A 100 -6.18 18.03 -3.12
C ILE A 100 -7.58 17.43 -2.90
N PRO A 101 -8.50 17.51 -3.88
CA PRO A 101 -9.83 16.95 -3.67
C PRO A 101 -9.73 15.43 -3.49
N ARG A 102 -10.16 14.95 -2.33
CA ARG A 102 -10.06 13.53 -1.90
C ARG A 102 -10.62 12.54 -2.92
N GLY A 103 -11.61 12.95 -3.71
CA GLY A 103 -12.18 12.13 -4.78
C GLY A 103 -11.16 11.69 -5.83
N TYR A 104 -10.19 12.53 -6.19
CA TYR A 104 -9.13 12.17 -7.13
C TYR A 104 -8.17 11.13 -6.54
N LEU A 105 -7.84 11.25 -5.25
CA LEU A 105 -7.01 10.28 -4.54
C LEU A 105 -7.70 8.93 -4.46
N TYR A 106 -8.97 8.91 -4.05
CA TYR A 106 -9.76 7.66 -3.97
C TYR A 106 -9.94 7.02 -5.34
N PHE A 107 -10.16 7.81 -6.39
CA PHE A 107 -10.24 7.31 -7.75
C PHE A 107 -8.91 6.70 -8.21
N ALA A 108 -7.78 7.36 -7.95
CA ALA A 108 -6.45 6.84 -8.31
C ALA A 108 -6.14 5.51 -7.61
N ILE A 109 -6.44 5.41 -6.31
CA ILE A 109 -6.27 4.18 -5.51
C ILE A 109 -7.16 3.06 -6.07
N ALA A 110 -8.45 3.32 -6.27
CA ALA A 110 -9.41 2.33 -6.76
C ALA A 110 -9.09 1.87 -8.19
N PHE A 111 -8.73 2.80 -9.08
CA PHE A 111 -8.35 2.51 -10.46
C PHE A 111 -7.08 1.65 -10.51
N SER A 112 -6.04 2.01 -9.76
CA SER A 112 -4.79 1.26 -9.72
C SER A 112 -4.96 -0.15 -9.14
N ALA A 113 -5.76 -0.29 -8.08
CA ALA A 113 -6.14 -1.60 -7.55
C ALA A 113 -6.93 -2.44 -8.57
N GLY A 114 -7.84 -1.82 -9.32
CA GLY A 114 -8.58 -2.48 -10.39
C GLY A 114 -7.68 -2.97 -11.53
N VAL A 115 -6.74 -2.14 -11.97
CA VAL A 115 -5.74 -2.53 -12.99
C VAL A 115 -4.88 -3.68 -12.50
N GLU A 116 -4.42 -3.65 -11.25
CA GLU A 116 -3.64 -4.75 -10.67
C GLU A 116 -4.47 -6.04 -10.54
N ALA A 117 -5.73 -5.96 -10.13
CA ALA A 117 -6.62 -7.13 -10.09
C ALA A 117 -6.76 -7.77 -11.48
N LEU A 118 -6.95 -6.96 -12.53
CA LEU A 118 -6.95 -7.45 -13.92
C LEU A 118 -5.61 -8.06 -14.33
N ASN A 119 -4.49 -7.45 -13.92
CA ASN A 119 -3.14 -7.94 -14.18
C ASN A 119 -2.87 -9.31 -13.52
N LEU A 120 -3.31 -9.48 -12.27
CA LEU A 120 -3.24 -10.76 -11.54
C LEU A 120 -4.12 -11.84 -12.18
N ILE A 121 -5.31 -11.49 -12.67
CA ILE A 121 -6.18 -12.44 -13.39
C ILE A 121 -5.55 -12.83 -14.74
N ALA A 122 -4.99 -11.87 -15.47
CA ALA A 122 -4.39 -12.10 -16.78
C ALA A 122 -3.09 -12.94 -16.69
N SER A 123 -2.27 -12.73 -15.66
CA SER A 123 -1.03 -13.49 -15.46
C SER A 123 -1.29 -14.97 -15.12
N ARG A 124 -2.38 -15.28 -14.40
CA ARG A 124 -2.83 -16.66 -14.16
C ARG A 124 -3.24 -17.39 -15.44
N ARG A 125 -3.76 -16.68 -16.45
CA ARG A 125 -4.15 -17.30 -17.74
C ARG A 125 -2.95 -17.60 -18.65
N ARG A 126 -1.90 -16.78 -18.59
CA ARG A 126 -0.67 -16.98 -19.40
C ARG A 126 0.21 -18.12 -18.90
N SER A 127 0.26 -18.37 -17.59
CA SER A 127 1.02 -19.49 -17.01
C SER A 127 0.43 -20.86 -17.39
N VAL A 128 -0.87 -20.94 -17.67
CA VAL A 128 -1.54 -22.18 -18.13
C VAL A 128 -1.23 -22.49 -19.60
N GLN A 129 -1.00 -21.49 -20.45
CA GLN A 129 -0.66 -21.70 -21.87
C GLN A 129 0.81 -22.04 -22.12
N ALA A 130 1.73 -21.68 -21.21
CA ALA A 130 3.14 -22.04 -21.33
C ALA A 130 3.46 -23.48 -20.86
N ALA A 131 2.47 -24.19 -20.31
CA ALA A 131 2.58 -25.56 -19.80
C ALA A 131 1.90 -26.62 -20.69
N LEU A 132 1.36 -26.21 -21.84
CA LEU A 132 0.81 -27.06 -22.91
C LEU A 132 1.73 -26.99 -24.13
#